data_AF-A0A5C6F420-F1
#
_entry.id   AF-A0A5C6F420-F1
#
_cell.length_a   1.000
_cell.length_b   1.000
_cell.length_c   1.000
_cell.angle_alpha   90.00
_cell.angle_beta   90.00
_cell.angle_gamma   90.00
#
_symmetry.space_group_name_H-M   'P 1'
#
loop_
_entity.id
_entity.type
_entity.pdbx_description
1 polymer ?
#
loop_
_entity_poly.entity_id
_entity_poly.type
_entity_poly.pdbx_seq_one_letter_code
_entity_poly.pdbx_strand_id
1 'polypeptide(L)' 'MKAELHKAAKATSEDRLSFIKFKPVFGDLATNDRFTTMYAKMAEHVYSNPDVRDHMREIAAFTTTE' A
#
# COMPACT_ATOMS: atom_id res chain seq x y z
N MET A 1 -1.31 -6.05 19.46
CA MET A 1 -0.76 -5.39 18.25
C MET A 1 -0.34 -6.35 17.14
N LYS A 2 0.59 -7.31 17.33
CA LYS A 2 1.01 -8.23 16.23
C LYS A 2 -0.16 -8.94 15.54
N ALA A 3 -1.05 -9.55 16.33
CA ALA A 3 -2.22 -10.26 15.79
C ALA A 3 -3.20 -9.34 15.03
N GLU A 4 -3.39 -8.11 15.53
CA GLU A 4 -4.31 -7.13 14.93
C GLU A 4 -3.76 -6.59 13.60
N LEU A 5 -2.45 -6.33 13.54
CA LEU A 5 -1.75 -5.96 12.31
C LEU A 5 -1.82 -7.06 11.25
N HIS A 6 -1.58 -8.32 11.64
CA HIS A 6 -1.72 -9.44 10.71
C HIS A 6 -3.16 -9.61 10.22
N LYS A 7 -4.16 -9.36 11.07
CA LYS A 7 -5.58 -9.39 10.67
C LYS A 7 -5.89 -8.28 9.66
N ALA A 8 -5.43 -7.05 9.92
CA ALA A 8 -5.63 -5.92 9.02
C ALA A 8 -4.94 -6.12 7.66
N ALA A 9 -3.75 -6.72 7.65
CA ALA A 9 -2.98 -7.01 6.43
C ALA A 9 -3.58 -8.15 5.60
N LYS A 10 -4.24 -9.13 6.22
CA LYS A 10 -4.92 -10.21 5.49
C LYS A 10 -6.08 -9.72 4.64
N ALA A 11 -6.77 -8.67 5.08
CA ALA A 11 -7.89 -8.11 4.33
C ALA A 11 -7.43 -7.33 3.07
N THR A 12 -6.13 -7.06 2.89
CA THR A 12 -5.61 -6.26 1.78
C THR A 12 -5.86 -6.90 0.41
N SER A 13 -5.97 -8.23 0.36
CA SER A 13 -6.33 -8.95 -0.86
C SER A 13 -7.77 -8.72 -1.31
N GLU A 14 -8.65 -8.32 -0.39
CA GLU A 14 -10.07 -8.03 -0.66
C GLU A 14 -10.34 -6.53 -0.77
N ASP A 15 -9.69 -5.73 0.07
CA ASP A 15 -9.73 -4.27 0.07
C ASP A 15 -8.31 -3.74 0.23
N ARG A 16 -7.73 -3.19 -0.84
CA ARG A 16 -6.37 -2.67 -0.82
C ARG A 16 -6.13 -1.61 0.24
N LEU A 17 -7.16 -0.91 0.73
CA LEU A 17 -7.02 0.10 1.76
C LEU A 17 -7.22 -0.45 3.18
N SER A 18 -7.57 -1.73 3.35
CA SER A 18 -7.92 -2.32 4.66
C SER A 18 -6.81 -2.18 5.69
N PHE A 19 -5.54 -2.27 5.25
CA PHE A 19 -4.40 -2.18 6.14
C PHE A 19 -4.21 -0.76 6.69
N ILE A 20 -4.32 0.25 5.83
CA ILE A 20 -4.15 1.66 6.21
C ILE A 20 -5.37 2.22 6.96
N LYS A 21 -6.50 1.51 6.96
CA LYS A 21 -7.67 1.81 7.83
C LYS A 21 -7.40 1.46 9.30
N PHE A 22 -6.32 0.75 9.63
CA PHE A 22 -5.94 0.47 11.01
C PHE A 22 -5.43 1.73 11.71
N LYS A 23 -6.37 2.51 12.24
CA LYS A 23 -6.13 3.80 12.90
C LYS A 23 -5.03 3.81 13.98
N PRO A 24 -4.86 2.75 14.83
CA PRO A 24 -3.81 2.77 15.84
C PRO A 24 -2.38 2.92 15.29
N VAL A 25 -2.17 2.69 14.00
CA VAL A 25 -0.86 2.84 13.34
C VAL A 25 -0.87 3.96 12.30
N PHE A 26 -1.94 4.05 11.51
CA PHE A 26 -1.99 4.94 10.35
C PHE A 26 -2.83 6.20 10.58
N GLY A 27 -3.46 6.35 11.75
CA GLY A 27 -4.33 7.49 12.05
C GLY A 27 -5.44 7.65 11.02
N ASP A 28 -5.59 8.86 10.48
CA ASP A 28 -6.58 9.18 9.45
C ASP A 28 -6.01 9.15 8.02
N LEU A 29 -4.87 8.50 7.80
CA LEU A 29 -4.24 8.46 6.48
C LEU A 29 -5.12 7.81 5.40
N ALA A 30 -6.05 6.94 5.80
CA ALA A 30 -7.07 6.35 4.93
C ALA A 30 -8.10 7.37 4.38
N THR A 31 -8.13 8.60 4.87
CA THR A 31 -9.00 9.68 4.33
C THR A 31 -8.22 10.69 3.48
N ASN A 32 -6.90 10.52 3.33
CA ASN A 32 -6.09 11.37 2.48
C ASN A 32 -6.09 10.83 1.04
N ASP A 33 -6.86 11.48 0.15
CA ASP A 33 -7.03 11.03 -1.24
C ASP A 33 -5.72 10.90 -2.03
N ARG A 34 -4.78 11.84 -1.83
CA ARG A 34 -3.47 11.79 -2.48
C ARG A 34 -2.71 10.53 -2.05
N PHE A 35 -2.71 10.24 -0.76
CA PHE A 35 -2.03 9.08 -0.21
C PHE A 35 -2.72 7.78 -0.64
N THR A 36 -4.03 7.67 -0.45
CA THR A 36 -4.80 6.44 -0.73
C THR A 36 -4.72 6.06 -2.21
N THR A 37 -4.73 7.04 -3.11
CA THR A 37 -4.56 6.82 -4.55
C THR A 37 -3.19 6.20 -4.86
N MET A 38 -2.11 6.79 -4.31
CA MET A 38 -0.76 6.27 -4.55
C MET A 38 -0.57 4.89 -3.89
N TYR A 39 -1.06 4.73 -2.67
CA TYR A 39 -0.97 3.47 -1.93
C TYR A 39 -1.70 2.34 -2.64
N ALA A 40 -2.94 2.57 -3.10
CA ALA A 40 -3.71 1.58 -3.84
C ALA A 40 -3.01 1.16 -5.13
N LYS A 41 -2.42 2.11 -5.86
CA LYS A 41 -1.63 1.83 -7.07
C LYS A 41 -0.42 0.95 -6.77
N MET A 42 0.35 1.27 -5.73
CA MET A 42 1.52 0.50 -5.35
C MET A 42 1.16 -0.88 -4.82
N ALA A 43 0.09 -0.98 -4.02
CA ALA A 43 -0.42 -2.25 -3.52
C ALA A 43 -0.89 -3.15 -4.66
N GLU A 44 -1.71 -2.65 -5.60
CA GLU A 44 -2.10 -3.39 -6.81
C GLU A 44 -0.88 -3.98 -7.52
N HIS A 45 0.14 -3.15 -7.74
CA HIS A 45 1.34 -3.58 -8.44
C HIS A 45 1.97 -4.80 -7.76
N VAL A 46 2.22 -4.71 -6.44
CA VAL A 46 2.81 -5.78 -5.62
C VAL A 46 1.97 -7.06 -5.64
N TYR A 47 0.65 -6.96 -5.66
CA TYR A 47 -0.22 -8.14 -5.72
C TYR A 47 -0.37 -8.71 -7.14
N SER A 48 -0.17 -7.91 -8.18
CA SER A 48 -0.31 -8.31 -9.59
C SER A 48 0.96 -8.91 -10.19
N ASN A 49 2.14 -8.51 -9.69
CA ASN A 49 3.43 -9.03 -10.16
C ASN A 49 4.28 -9.49 -8.95
N PRO A 50 4.72 -10.76 -8.91
CA PRO A 50 5.58 -11.24 -7.82
C PRO A 50 7.05 -10.78 -7.93
N ASP A 51 7.52 -10.29 -9.07
CA ASP A 51 8.91 -9.83 -9.23
C ASP A 51 9.11 -8.42 -8.68
N VAL A 52 9.58 -8.33 -7.42
CA VAL A 52 9.88 -7.08 -6.73
C VAL A 52 10.85 -6.15 -7.50
N ARG A 53 11.69 -6.68 -8.41
CA ARG A 53 12.65 -5.87 -9.16
C ARG A 53 11.97 -4.96 -10.18
N ASP A 54 10.85 -5.39 -10.75
CA ASP A 54 10.04 -4.56 -11.64
C ASP A 54 9.43 -3.37 -10.89
N HIS A 55 8.90 -3.63 -9.69
CA HIS A 55 8.36 -2.61 -8.79
C HIS A 55 9.39 -1.54 -8.44
N MET A 56 10.60 -1.96 -8.10
CA MET A 56 11.69 -1.04 -7.75
C MET A 56 12.13 -0.19 -8.94
N ARG A 57 12.17 -0.76 -10.15
CA ARG A 57 12.49 -0.02 -11.37
C ARG A 57 11.47 1.07 -11.66
N GLU A 58 10.18 0.78 -11.51
CA GLU A 58 9.12 1.77 -11.70
C GLU A 58 9.21 2.91 -10.70
N ILE A 59 9.42 2.61 -9.41
CA ILE A 59 9.61 3.63 -8.38
C ILE A 59 10.83 4.51 -8.67
N ALA A 60 11.96 3.90 -9.06
CA ALA A 60 13.15 4.63 -9.42
C ALA A 60 12.92 5.56 -10.63
N ALA A 61 12.16 5.11 -11.63
CA ALA A 61 11.79 5.93 -12.78
C ALA A 61 10.89 7.12 -12.40
N PHE A 62 10.02 6.97 -11.39
CA PHE A 62 9.21 8.07 -10.85
C PHE A 62 10.03 9.16 -10.15
N THR A 63 11.24 8.85 -9.67
CA THR A 63 12.09 9.80 -8.93
C THR A 63 13.13 10.54 -9.79
N THR A 64 13.33 10.14 -11.04
CA THR A 64 14.36 10.73 -11.94
C THR A 64 13.82 11.87 -12.81
N THR A 65 12.61 12.37 -12.53
CA THR A 65 12.07 13.55 -13.21
C THR A 65 12.33 14.78 -12.34
N GLU A 66 13.58 15.26 -12.35
CA GLU A 66 13.98 16.60 -11.90
C GLU A 66 14.77 17.30 -13.01
#